data_AF-A0A7M3XJB8-F1
#
_entry.id   AF-A0A7M3XJB8-F1
#
_cell.length_a   1.000
_cell.length_b   1.000
_cell.length_c   1.000
_cell.angle_alpha   90.00
_cell.angle_beta   90.00
_cell.angle_gamma   90.00
#
_symmetry.space_group_name_H-M   'P 1'
#
loop_
_entity.id
_entity.type
_entity.pdbx_description
1 polymer ?
#
loop_
_entity_poly.entity_id
_entity_poly.type
_entity_poly.pdbx_seq_one_letter_code
_entity_poly.pdbx_strand_id
1 'polypeptide(L)'
;MCHGRKSVGHNCPHCGQRINESTPVVDKAANSTELRMKVLMANTPPELRESLAKKLSDSNTLINSNKSFNSAFGLRELRKLVDDRGNVAIESVMQRFSDLGFHDEVAEFLNSAEAQGVIVRLGDGIWQFLE
;
A
#
# COMPACT_ATOMS: atom_id res chain seq x y z
N MET A 1 -12.47 -27.25 10.19
CA MET A 1 -11.74 -25.96 10.02
C MET A 1 -10.78 -26.11 8.85
N CYS A 2 -10.87 -25.22 7.87
CA CYS A 2 -10.03 -25.19 6.68
C CYS A 2 -8.71 -24.45 6.95
N HIS A 3 -7.67 -24.77 6.21
CA HIS A 3 -6.36 -24.10 6.27
C HIS A 3 -5.79 -23.90 4.86
N GLY A 4 -5.04 -22.82 4.64
CA GLY A 4 -4.40 -22.53 3.35
C GLY A 4 -2.95 -23.00 3.29
N ARG A 5 -2.50 -23.43 2.11
CA ARG A 5 -1.11 -23.92 1.88
C ARG A 5 -0.65 -23.58 0.46
N LYS A 6 0.66 -23.39 0.29
CA LYS A 6 1.27 -23.18 -1.04
C LYS A 6 1.65 -24.48 -1.77
N SER A 7 1.89 -25.56 -1.05
CA SER A 7 2.31 -26.86 -1.63
C SER A 7 1.76 -28.06 -0.84
N VAL A 8 1.93 -29.26 -1.42
CA VAL A 8 1.57 -30.55 -0.80
C VAL A 8 2.66 -31.05 0.16
N GLY A 9 2.31 -31.95 1.09
CA GLY A 9 3.27 -32.68 1.92
C GLY A 9 3.53 -32.12 3.33
N HIS A 10 2.78 -31.11 3.77
CA HIS A 10 2.90 -30.50 5.10
C HIS A 10 2.01 -31.16 6.16
N ASN A 11 2.31 -30.93 7.43
CA ASN A 11 1.48 -31.41 8.54
C ASN A 11 0.23 -30.54 8.73
N CYS A 12 -0.87 -31.15 9.15
CA CYS A 12 -2.08 -30.47 9.57
C CYS A 12 -1.79 -29.63 10.83
N PRO A 13 -2.08 -28.31 10.85
CA PRO A 13 -1.86 -27.48 12.03
C PRO A 13 -2.82 -27.84 13.18
N HIS A 14 -3.89 -28.59 12.91
CA HIS A 14 -4.88 -28.97 13.91
C HIS A 14 -4.58 -30.33 14.56
N CYS A 15 -4.25 -31.36 13.76
CA CYS A 15 -4.06 -32.73 14.26
C CYS A 15 -2.65 -33.28 14.06
N GLY A 16 -1.73 -32.53 13.43
CA GLY A 16 -0.36 -32.97 13.16
C GLY A 16 -0.21 -34.03 12.06
N GLN A 17 -1.31 -34.63 11.57
CA GLN A 17 -1.24 -35.64 10.50
C GLN A 17 -0.69 -35.05 9.20
N ARG A 18 0.11 -35.83 8.48
CA ARG A 18 0.68 -35.43 7.20
C ARG A 18 -0.40 -35.41 6.13
N ILE A 19 -0.49 -34.29 5.41
CA ILE A 19 -1.41 -34.15 4.29
C ILE A 19 -0.83 -34.84 3.07
N ASN A 20 -1.65 -35.73 2.52
CA ASN A 20 -1.36 -36.53 1.35
C ASN A 20 -2.41 -36.25 0.26
N GLU A 21 -2.34 -36.99 -0.85
CA GLU A 21 -3.24 -36.84 -2.00
C GLU A 21 -4.71 -37.15 -1.67
N SER A 22 -4.97 -37.90 -0.59
CA SER A 22 -6.34 -38.18 -0.13
C SER A 22 -6.98 -37.05 0.67
N THR A 23 -6.24 -35.98 0.99
CA THR A 23 -6.79 -34.82 1.69
C THR A 23 -7.62 -33.97 0.71
N PRO A 24 -8.91 -33.71 0.99
CA PRO A 24 -9.78 -32.99 0.06
C PRO A 24 -9.34 -31.53 -0.08
N VAL A 25 -9.13 -31.11 -1.33
CA VAL A 25 -8.91 -29.70 -1.68
C VAL A 25 -10.27 -29.06 -1.90
N VAL A 26 -10.68 -28.19 -0.98
CA VAL A 26 -11.99 -27.52 -1.00
C VAL A 26 -12.01 -26.28 -1.90
N ASP A 27 -10.86 -25.64 -2.13
CA ASP A 27 -10.73 -24.46 -3.00
C ASP A 27 -9.23 -24.19 -3.36
N LYS A 28 -8.98 -23.36 -4.38
CA LYS A 28 -7.67 -22.85 -4.79
C LYS A 28 -7.67 -21.33 -4.86
N ALA A 29 -6.52 -20.69 -4.67
CA ALA A 29 -6.37 -19.24 -4.73
C ALA A 29 -5.18 -18.87 -5.61
N ALA A 30 -5.26 -17.73 -6.31
CA ALA A 30 -4.20 -17.24 -7.19
C ALA A 30 -3.03 -16.61 -6.41
N ASN A 31 -3.29 -16.06 -5.21
CA ASN A 31 -2.28 -15.42 -4.37
C ASN A 31 -2.57 -15.59 -2.87
N SER A 32 -1.64 -15.14 -2.02
CA SER A 32 -1.74 -15.28 -0.56
C SER A 32 -2.91 -14.47 0.04
N THR A 33 -3.25 -13.32 -0.54
CA THR A 33 -4.34 -12.47 -0.07
C THR A 33 -5.69 -13.15 -0.30
N GLU A 34 -5.91 -13.68 -1.50
CA GLU A 34 -7.11 -14.44 -1.84
C GLU A 34 -7.21 -15.73 -1.01
N LEU A 35 -6.10 -16.44 -0.80
CA LEU A 35 -6.05 -17.63 0.04
C LEU A 35 -6.49 -17.32 1.48
N ARG A 36 -5.96 -16.23 2.05
CA ARG A 36 -6.33 -15.78 3.40
C ARG A 36 -7.83 -15.50 3.49
N MET A 37 -8.38 -14.81 2.49
CA MET A 37 -9.80 -14.48 2.42
C MET A 37 -10.68 -15.73 2.40
N LYS A 38 -10.38 -16.68 1.50
CA LYS A 38 -11.14 -17.92 1.35
C LYS A 38 -11.12 -18.76 2.62
N VAL A 39 -9.97 -18.89 3.27
CA VAL A 39 -9.83 -19.61 4.53
C VAL A 39 -10.64 -18.95 5.66
N LEU A 40 -10.56 -17.62 5.79
CA LEU A 40 -11.34 -16.86 6.76
C LEU A 40 -12.84 -17.09 6.57
N MET A 41 -13.34 -16.95 5.33
CA MET A 41 -14.76 -17.12 5.03
C MET A 41 -15.24 -18.56 5.28
N ALA A 42 -14.46 -19.56 4.86
CA ALA A 42 -14.78 -20.97 5.09
C ALA A 42 -14.86 -21.32 6.59
N ASN A 43 -14.06 -20.66 7.42
CA ASN A 43 -14.04 -20.85 8.87
C ASN A 43 -14.99 -19.93 9.64
N THR A 44 -15.67 -19.00 8.96
CA THR A 44 -16.61 -18.07 9.60
C THR A 44 -18.01 -18.67 9.60
N PRO A 45 -18.71 -18.67 10.75
CA PRO A 45 -20.11 -19.10 10.84
C PRO A 45 -21.02 -18.28 9.89
N PRO A 46 -22.05 -18.89 9.27
CA PRO A 46 -22.91 -18.23 8.29
C PRO A 46 -23.47 -16.88 8.75
N GLU A 47 -23.88 -16.79 10.02
CA GLU A 47 -24.45 -15.60 10.65
C GLU A 47 -23.46 -14.42 10.77
N LEU A 48 -22.15 -14.68 10.67
CA LEU A 48 -21.11 -13.64 10.76
C LEU A 48 -20.43 -13.35 9.41
N ARG A 49 -20.70 -14.14 8.37
CA ARG A 49 -20.01 -14.02 7.07
C ARG A 49 -20.22 -12.67 6.42
N GLU A 50 -21.45 -12.15 6.42
CA GLU A 50 -21.76 -10.87 5.78
C GLU A 50 -21.11 -9.70 6.51
N SER A 51 -21.15 -9.70 7.85
CA SER A 51 -20.47 -8.69 8.68
C SER A 51 -18.96 -8.70 8.47
N LEU A 52 -18.36 -9.89 8.42
CA LEU A 52 -16.92 -10.04 8.17
C LEU A 52 -16.55 -9.64 6.74
N ALA A 53 -17.33 -10.03 5.74
CA ALA A 53 -17.12 -9.67 4.35
C ALA A 53 -17.14 -8.15 4.17
N LYS A 54 -18.11 -7.46 4.79
CA LYS A 54 -18.19 -5.99 4.78
C LYS A 54 -16.98 -5.33 5.44
N LYS A 55 -16.57 -5.80 6.63
CA LYS A 55 -15.36 -5.26 7.29
C LYS A 55 -14.09 -5.49 6.49
N LEU A 56 -13.99 -6.62 5.81
CA LEU A 56 -12.83 -6.95 4.98
C LEU A 56 -12.83 -6.21 3.65
N SER A 57 -13.99 -5.94 3.05
CA SER A 57 -14.09 -5.02 1.91
C SER A 57 -13.68 -3.63 2.32
N ASP A 58 -14.19 -3.11 3.44
CA ASP A 58 -13.86 -1.77 3.94
C ASP A 58 -12.35 -1.66 4.27
N SER A 59 -11.76 -2.70 4.86
CA SER A 59 -10.32 -2.77 5.14
C SER A 59 -9.48 -2.88 3.85
N ASN A 60 -9.94 -3.65 2.85
CA ASN A 60 -9.28 -3.68 1.55
C ASN A 60 -9.43 -2.36 0.82
N THR A 61 -10.52 -1.61 0.99
CA THR A 61 -10.65 -0.25 0.48
C THR A 61 -9.62 0.66 1.15
N LEU A 62 -9.32 0.51 2.45
CA LEU A 62 -8.25 1.25 3.13
C LEU A 62 -6.84 0.84 2.69
N ILE A 63 -6.65 -0.41 2.26
CA ILE A 63 -5.37 -0.93 1.76
C ILE A 63 -5.18 -0.59 0.26
N ASN A 64 -6.26 -0.58 -0.54
CA ASN A 64 -6.28 -0.22 -1.96
C ASN A 64 -6.56 1.27 -2.23
N SER A 65 -6.99 2.04 -1.24
CA SER A 65 -7.03 3.52 -1.33
C SER A 65 -5.63 4.13 -1.27
N ASN A 66 -4.60 3.31 -1.06
CA ASN A 66 -3.24 3.79 -0.96
C ASN A 66 -2.56 3.92 -2.33
N LYS A 67 -2.97 4.95 -3.08
CA LYS A 67 -1.99 6.00 -3.31
C LYS A 67 -1.75 6.64 -1.94
N SER A 68 -0.99 5.99 -1.06
CA SER A 68 -0.55 6.62 0.19
C SER A 68 0.65 7.45 -0.20
N PHE A 69 0.57 8.74 0.06
CA PHE A 69 1.70 9.62 -0.13
C PHE A 69 2.87 9.09 0.72
N ASN A 70 4.01 8.81 0.08
CA ASN A 70 5.23 8.49 0.79
C ASN A 70 6.35 9.45 0.36
N SER A 71 7.26 9.77 1.26
CA SER A 71 8.28 10.80 1.02
C SER A 71 9.21 10.43 -0.15
N ALA A 72 9.50 9.14 -0.38
CA ALA A 72 10.32 8.70 -1.51
C ALA A 72 9.63 8.94 -2.86
N PHE A 73 8.31 8.74 -2.93
CA PHE A 73 7.48 9.10 -4.07
C PHE A 73 7.50 10.61 -4.29
N GLY A 74 7.28 11.40 -3.24
CA GLY A 74 7.32 12.86 -3.30
C GLY A 74 8.64 13.39 -3.85
N LEU A 75 9.77 12.89 -3.32
CA LEU A 75 11.11 13.29 -3.78
C LEU A 75 11.35 12.93 -5.23
N ARG A 76 10.91 11.74 -5.67
CA ARG A 76 11.03 11.33 -7.07
C ARG A 76 10.22 12.23 -8.00
N GLU A 77 9.01 12.62 -7.61
CA GLU A 77 8.20 13.54 -8.42
C GLU A 77 8.78 14.96 -8.41
N LEU A 78 9.32 15.44 -7.28
CA LEU A 78 10.04 16.73 -7.24
C LEU A 78 11.25 16.75 -8.18
N ARG A 79 12.07 15.69 -8.21
CA ARG A 79 13.25 15.62 -9.08
C ARG A 79 12.91 15.76 -10.57
N LYS A 80 11.69 15.40 -10.98
CA LYS A 80 11.23 15.55 -12.37
C LYS A 80 10.87 16.99 -12.73
N LEU A 81 10.67 17.84 -11.73
CA LEU A 81 10.29 19.24 -11.88
C LEU A 81 11.49 20.18 -11.77
N VAL A 82 12.69 19.64 -11.58
CA VAL A 82 13.93 20.39 -11.49
C VAL A 82 14.27 20.99 -12.85
N ASP A 83 14.51 22.30 -12.86
CA ASP A 83 14.98 23.02 -14.04
C ASP A 83 16.50 22.82 -14.26
N ASP A 84 17.02 23.36 -15.37
CA ASP A 84 18.45 23.28 -15.72
C ASP A 84 19.40 23.94 -14.70
N ARG A 85 18.85 24.69 -13.74
CA ARG A 85 19.59 25.38 -12.66
C ARG A 85 19.43 24.69 -11.30
N GLY A 86 18.77 23.54 -11.25
CA GLY A 86 18.54 22.80 -10.00
C GLY A 86 17.34 23.29 -9.19
N ASN A 87 16.53 24.21 -9.72
CA ASN A 87 15.43 24.83 -9.01
C ASN A 87 14.08 24.19 -9.35
N VAL A 88 13.14 24.31 -8.41
CA VAL A 88 11.77 23.84 -8.53
C VAL A 88 10.83 24.95 -8.09
N ALA A 89 9.89 25.31 -8.97
CA ALA A 89 8.83 26.28 -8.69
C ALA A 89 7.65 25.61 -7.96
N ILE A 90 7.14 26.25 -6.91
CA ILE A 90 6.06 25.73 -6.07
C ILE A 90 4.78 25.49 -6.87
N GLU A 91 4.48 26.34 -7.86
CA GLU A 91 3.29 26.18 -8.70
C GLU A 91 3.34 24.87 -9.49
N SER A 92 4.54 24.51 -9.99
CA SER A 92 4.76 23.24 -10.69
C SER A 92 4.61 22.03 -9.75
N VAL A 93 5.05 22.15 -8.50
CA VAL A 93 4.87 21.10 -7.47
C VAL A 93 3.39 20.93 -7.15
N MET A 94 2.68 22.02 -6.86
CA MET A 94 1.26 21.99 -6.52
C MET A 94 0.43 21.41 -7.66
N GLN A 95 0.67 21.83 -8.90
CA GLN A 95 -0.01 21.28 -10.07
C GLN A 95 0.27 19.78 -10.21
N ARG A 96 1.54 19.38 -10.13
CA ARG A 96 1.93 17.96 -10.27
C ARG A 96 1.30 17.08 -9.21
N PHE A 97 1.27 17.51 -7.96
CA PHE A 97 0.72 16.74 -6.86
C PHE A 97 -0.81 16.75 -6.88
N SER A 98 -1.44 17.85 -7.31
CA SER A 98 -2.87 17.90 -7.58
C SER A 98 -3.28 16.87 -8.65
N ASP A 99 -2.56 16.80 -9.78
CA ASP A 99 -2.80 15.81 -10.85
C ASP A 99 -2.67 14.36 -10.34
N LEU A 100 -1.84 14.15 -9.31
CA LEU A 100 -1.61 12.85 -8.71
C LEU A 100 -2.62 12.50 -7.61
N GLY A 101 -3.44 13.46 -7.17
CA GLY A 101 -4.42 13.32 -6.10
C GLY A 101 -3.85 13.54 -4.70
N PHE A 102 -2.76 14.28 -4.58
CA PHE A 102 -1.99 14.51 -3.35
C PHE A 102 -1.85 16.00 -2.99
N HIS A 103 -2.90 16.79 -3.21
CA HIS A 103 -2.78 18.25 -3.04
C HIS A 103 -2.60 18.66 -1.56
N ASP A 104 -3.21 17.91 -0.63
CA ASP A 104 -3.21 18.21 0.80
C ASP A 104 -1.84 17.93 1.43
N GLU A 105 -1.10 16.99 0.86
CA GLU A 105 0.17 16.50 1.39
C GLU A 105 1.38 17.36 0.98
N VAL A 106 1.23 18.25 -0.02
CA VAL A 106 2.33 19.06 -0.58
C VAL A 106 3.02 19.91 0.48
N ALA A 107 2.22 20.62 1.29
CA ALA A 107 2.76 21.59 2.25
C ALA A 107 3.57 20.90 3.35
N GLU A 108 3.01 19.84 3.95
CA GLU A 108 3.68 19.05 4.98
C GLU A 108 4.95 18.37 4.43
N PHE A 109 4.87 17.83 3.21
CA PHE A 109 5.99 17.21 2.55
C PHE A 109 7.16 18.17 2.32
N LEU A 110 6.90 19.37 1.77
CA LEU A 110 7.95 20.37 1.52
C LEU A 110 8.58 20.85 2.82
N ASN A 111 7.79 21.10 3.86
CA ASN A 111 8.31 21.47 5.18
C ASN A 111 9.20 20.37 5.77
N SER A 112 8.81 19.10 5.62
CA SER A 112 9.61 17.97 6.08
C SER A 112 10.91 17.80 5.28
N ALA A 113 10.86 17.99 3.96
CA ALA A 113 12.03 17.91 3.09
C ALA A 113 13.03 19.05 3.38
N GLU A 114 12.55 20.26 3.68
CA GLU A 114 13.36 21.39 4.14
C GLU A 114 14.02 21.09 5.49
N ALA A 115 13.23 20.62 6.48
CA ALA A 115 13.74 20.30 7.81
C ALA A 115 14.80 19.19 7.81
N GLN A 116 14.72 18.26 6.85
CA GLN A 116 15.71 17.19 6.64
C GLN A 116 16.95 17.65 5.86
N GLY A 117 16.98 18.89 5.38
CA GLY A 117 18.09 19.42 4.59
C GLY A 117 18.21 18.81 3.19
N VAL A 118 17.09 18.32 2.62
CA VAL A 118 17.07 17.78 1.25
C VAL A 118 16.87 18.89 0.21
N ILE A 119 16.11 19.91 0.59
CA ILE A 119 15.84 21.09 -0.23
C ILE A 119 16.04 22.35 0.60
N VAL A 120 16.32 23.48 -0.06
CA VAL A 120 16.40 24.80 0.55
C VAL A 120 15.51 25.78 -0.18
N ARG A 121 14.82 26.65 0.57
CA ARG A 121 14.02 27.73 -0.01
C ARG A 121 14.94 28.88 -0.40
N LEU A 122 14.96 29.23 -1.68
CA LEU A 122 15.77 30.34 -2.20
C LEU A 122 15.03 31.69 -2.17
N GLY A 123 13.69 31.65 -2.18
CA GLY A 123 12.83 32.82 -2.20
C GLY A 123 11.36 32.43 -2.30
N ASP A 124 10.48 33.40 -2.57
CA ASP A 124 9.04 33.16 -2.66
C ASP A 124 8.72 32.14 -3.76
N GLY A 125 8.37 30.93 -3.33
CA GLY A 125 7.92 29.85 -4.20
C GLY A 125 9.03 29.09 -4.93
N ILE A 126 10.31 29.31 -4.64
CA ILE A 126 11.42 28.61 -5.31
C ILE A 126 12.22 27.78 -4.31
N TRP A 127 12.37 26.50 -4.65
CA TRP A 127 13.17 25.54 -3.91
C TRP A 127 14.33 25.03 -4.75
N GLN A 128 15.44 24.70 -4.09
CA GLN A 128 16.59 24.08 -4.73
C GLN A 128 16.97 22.81 -3.98
N PHE A 129 17.35 21.77 -4.71
CA PHE A 129 17.91 20.56 -4.10
C PHE A 129 19.31 20.83 -3.56
N LEU A 130 19.58 20.33 -2.36
CA LEU A 130 20.91 20.28 -1.76
C LEU A 130 21.54 18.93 -2.13
N GLU A 131 22.10 18.82 -3.34
CA GLU A 131 22.99 17.71 -3.71
C GLU A 131 24.47 18.07 -3.45
#